data_AF-A0AAW9A3T6-F1
#
_entry.id   AF-A0AAW9A3T6-F1
#
_cell.length_a   1.000
_cell.length_b   1.000
_cell.length_c   1.000
_cell.angle_alpha   90.00
_cell.angle_beta   90.00
_cell.angle_gamma   90.00
#
_symmetry.space_group_name_H-M   'P 1'
#
loop_
_entity.id
_entity.type
_entity.pdbx_description
1 polymer ?
#
loop_
_entity_poly.entity_id
_entity_poly.type
_entity_poly.pdbx_seq_one_letter_code
_entity_poly.pdbx_strand_id
1 'polypeptide(L)' 'ELAAHGLSISSFIRMTLSSVANDGLPKYWGIPNPETMSSINEAVDDLSKHKLKGASSYNELEKLLDE' A
#
# COMPACT_ATOMS: atom_id res chain seq x y z
N GLU A 1 -11.02 -21.65 10.25
CA GLU A 1 -11.70 -20.91 9.16
C GLU A 1 -11.71 -21.64 7.83
N LEU A 2 -10.58 -21.98 7.19
CA LEU A 2 -10.59 -22.71 5.90
C LEU A 2 -11.37 -24.04 5.93
N ALA A 3 -11.12 -24.88 6.95
CA ALA A 3 -11.84 -26.14 7.13
C ALA A 3 -13.34 -25.93 7.43
N ALA A 4 -13.71 -24.82 8.06
CA ALA A 4 -15.11 -24.45 8.30
C ALA A 4 -15.83 -24.05 7.00
N HIS A 5 -15.08 -23.67 5.96
CA HIS A 5 -15.57 -23.41 4.61
C HIS A 5 -15.36 -24.59 3.65
N GLY A 6 -15.00 -25.78 4.15
CA GLY A 6 -14.77 -26.98 3.33
C GLY A 6 -13.55 -26.90 2.42
N LEU A 7 -12.63 -25.96 2.67
CA LEU A 7 -11.43 -25.76 1.86
C LEU A 7 -10.21 -26.40 2.52
N SER A 8 -9.47 -27.18 1.72
CA SER A 8 -8.11 -27.59 2.06
C SER A 8 -7.14 -26.43 1.85
N ILE A 9 -5.98 -26.51 2.52
CA ILE A 9 -4.88 -25.55 2.33
C ILE A 9 -4.43 -25.54 0.86
N SER A 10 -4.37 -26.71 0.20
CA SER A 10 -3.95 -26.79 -1.19
C SER A 10 -4.95 -26.13 -2.15
N SER A 11 -6.25 -26.26 -1.90
CA SER A 11 -7.29 -25.55 -2.65
C SER A 11 -7.22 -24.04 -2.45
N PHE A 12 -6.98 -23.60 -1.22
CA PHE A 12 -6.77 -22.18 -0.92
C PHE A 12 -5.55 -21.61 -1.66
N ILE A 13 -4.39 -22.30 -1.61
CA ILE A 13 -3.18 -21.87 -2.32
C ILE A 13 -3.43 -21.75 -3.83
N ARG A 14 -4.07 -22.75 -4.44
CA ARG A 14 -4.38 -22.72 -5.88
C ARG A 14 -5.29 -21.54 -6.24
N MET A 15 -6.32 -21.30 -5.42
CA MET A 15 -7.24 -20.17 -5.63
C MET A 15 -6.52 -18.82 -5.52
N THR A 16 -5.69 -18.64 -4.49
CA THR A 16 -4.91 -17.42 -4.30
C THR A 16 -3.91 -17.21 -5.43
N LEU A 17 -3.18 -18.24 -5.85
CA LEU A 17 -2.23 -18.13 -6.97
C LEU A 17 -2.93 -17.78 -8.28
N SER A 18 -4.08 -18.39 -8.56
CA SER A 18 -4.88 -18.05 -9.74
C SER A 18 -5.37 -16.61 -9.69
N SER A 19 -5.82 -16.11 -8.54
CA SER A 19 -6.23 -14.70 -8.40
C SER A 19 -5.04 -13.76 -8.57
N VAL A 20 -3.88 -14.06 -7.96
CA VAL A 20 -2.66 -13.25 -8.13
C VAL A 20 -2.22 -13.17 -9.58
N ALA A 21 -2.33 -14.26 -10.33
CA ALA A 21 -1.95 -14.30 -11.73
C ALA A 21 -2.87 -13.46 -12.64
N ASN A 22 -4.16 -13.35 -12.30
CA ASN A 22 -5.14 -12.64 -13.13
C ASN A 22 -5.38 -11.19 -12.68
N ASP A 23 -5.40 -10.96 -11.36
CA ASP A 23 -5.89 -9.74 -10.74
C ASP A 23 -4.81 -9.01 -9.89
N GLY A 24 -3.63 -9.61 -9.75
CA GLY A 24 -2.58 -9.11 -8.85
C GLY A 24 -2.83 -9.45 -7.38
N LEU A 25 -2.03 -8.88 -6.48
CA LEU A 25 -2.15 -9.16 -5.05
C LEU A 25 -3.53 -8.76 -4.51
N PRO A 26 -4.13 -9.55 -3.60
CA PRO A 26 -5.39 -9.18 -2.96
C PRO A 26 -5.32 -7.82 -2.28
N LYS A 27 -6.46 -7.14 -2.18
CA LYS A 27 -6.55 -5.91 -1.36
C LYS A 27 -6.18 -6.25 0.09
N TYR A 28 -5.40 -5.37 0.71
CA TYR A 28 -4.92 -5.53 2.10
C TYR A 28 -4.06 -6.79 2.33
N TRP A 29 -3.36 -7.27 1.29
CA TRP A 29 -2.46 -8.43 1.40
C TRP A 29 -1.32 -8.25 2.40
N GLY A 30 -0.91 -7.00 2.65
CA GLY A 30 0.12 -6.67 3.61
C GLY A 30 -0.19 -5.39 4.37
N ILE A 31 0.53 -5.20 5.46
CA ILE A 31 0.57 -3.96 6.23
C ILE A 31 1.81 -3.18 5.76
N PRO A 32 1.75 -1.83 5.66
CA PRO A 32 2.93 -1.05 5.32
C PRO A 32 4.08 -1.35 6.27
N ASN A 33 5.30 -1.41 5.74
CA ASN A 33 6.49 -1.64 6.55
C ASN A 33 6.77 -0.42 7.47
N PRO A 34 7.69 -0.52 8.44
CA PRO A 34 7.95 0.57 9.38
C PRO A 34 8.33 1.89 8.72
N GLU A 35 9.10 1.86 7.62
CA GLU A 35 9.49 3.06 6.88
C GLU A 35 8.28 3.72 6.23
N THR A 36 7.43 2.93 5.57
CA THR A 36 6.21 3.43 4.92
C THR A 36 5.23 3.97 5.96
N MET A 37 5.07 3.28 7.08
CA MET A 37 4.26 3.77 8.22
C MET A 37 4.81 5.09 8.77
N SER A 38 6.13 5.24 8.86
CA SER A 38 6.77 6.48 9.29
C SER A 38 6.46 7.63 8.34
N SER A 39 6.58 7.42 7.02
CA SER A 39 6.25 8.44 6.01
C SER A 39 4.78 8.82 6.03
N ILE A 40 3.88 7.86 6.25
CA ILE A 40 2.44 8.15 6.44
C ILE A 40 2.22 9.04 7.66
N ASN A 41 2.84 8.71 8.80
CA ASN A 41 2.73 9.50 10.01
C ASN A 41 3.30 10.91 9.84
N GLU A 42 4.40 11.05 9.10
CA GLU A 42 4.97 12.36 8.75
C GLU A 42 3.99 13.22 7.95
N ALA A 43 3.35 12.65 6.92
CA ALA A 43 2.34 13.37 6.14
C ALA A 43 1.10 13.75 6.98
N VAL A 44 0.66 12.87 7.89
CA VAL A 44 -0.44 13.16 8.82
C VAL A 44 -0.07 14.31 9.77
N ASP A 45 1.14 14.28 10.32
CA ASP A 45 1.66 15.34 11.19
C ASP A 45 1.71 16.69 10.46
N ASP A 46 2.09 16.65 9.18
CA ASP A 46 2.23 17.83 8.34
C ASP A 46 0.92 18.58 8.11
N LEU A 47 -0.22 17.88 8.06
CA LEU A 47 -1.55 18.51 7.93
C LEU A 47 -1.82 19.56 9.02
N SER A 48 -1.20 19.42 10.18
CA SER A 48 -1.28 20.40 11.27
C SER A 48 -0.10 21.37 11.30
N LYS A 49 1.11 20.89 10.98
CA LYS A 49 2.37 21.61 11.20
C LYS A 49 2.87 22.37 9.97
N HIS A 50 2.44 22.01 8.76
CA HIS A 50 2.79 22.61 7.47
C HIS A 50 4.32 22.82 7.28
N LYS A 51 5.10 21.77 7.52
CA LYS A 51 6.56 21.73 7.45
C LYS A 51 7.12 21.11 6.18
N LEU A 52 6.38 20.24 5.50
CA LEU A 52 6.81 19.60 4.26
C LEU A 52 6.77 20.59 3.10
N LYS A 53 7.67 20.38 2.12
CA LYS A 53 7.63 21.14 0.87
C LYS A 53 6.36 20.76 0.11
N GLY A 54 5.59 21.77 -0.30
CA GLY A 54 4.41 21.61 -1.14
C GLY A 54 4.64 22.17 -2.53
N ALA A 55 3.84 21.72 -3.50
CA ALA A 55 3.78 22.27 -4.83
C ALA A 55 2.35 22.72 -5.17
N SER A 56 2.24 23.84 -5.87
CA SER A 56 0.99 24.43 -6.36
C SER A 56 0.74 24.16 -7.84
N SER A 57 1.72 23.59 -8.54
CA SER A 57 1.65 23.28 -9.96
C SER A 57 2.44 22.01 -10.30
N TYR A 58 2.11 21.39 -11.43
CA TYR A 58 2.82 20.20 -11.93
C TYR A 58 4.33 20.46 -12.11
N ASN A 59 4.71 21.58 -12.72
CA ASN A 59 6.12 21.92 -12.96
C ASN A 59 6.91 22.16 -11.66
N GLU A 60 6.24 22.65 -10.61
CA GLU A 60 6.85 22.82 -9.29
C GLU A 60 7.04 21.46 -8.61
N LEU A 61 6.05 20.57 -8.71
CA LEU A 61 6.14 19.20 -8.20
C LEU A 61 7.25 18.40 -8.87
N GLU A 62 7.35 18.46 -10.21
CA GLU A 62 8.37 17.76 -10.99
C GLU A 62 9.78 18.18 -10.52
N LYS A 63 10.04 19.49 -10.40
CA LYS A 63 11.32 19.98 -9.90
C LYS A 63 11.65 19.49 -8.49
N LEU A 64 10.67 19.43 -7.58
CA LEU A 64 10.89 18.94 -6.22
C LEU A 64 11.19 17.44 -6.16
N LEU A 65 10.69 16.65 -7.11
CA LEU A 65 10.94 15.21 -7.19
C LEU A 65 12.27 14.88 -7.87
N ASP A 66 12.80 15.79 -8.69
CA ASP A 66 14.08 15.67 -9.39
C ASP A 66 15.28 16.24 -8.58
N GLU A 67 15.05 16.82 -7.38
CA GLU A 67 16.09 17.29 -6.43
C GLU A 67 16.90 16.13 -5.82
#